data_AF-A0A7G1ILU4-F1
#
_entry.id   AF-A0A7G1ILU4-F1
#
_cell.length_a   1.000
_cell.length_b   1.000
_cell.length_c   1.000
_cell.angle_alpha   90.00
_cell.angle_beta   90.00
_cell.angle_gamma   90.00
#
_symmetry.space_group_name_H-M   'P 1'
#
loop_
_entity.id
_entity.type
_entity.pdbx_description
1 polymer ?
#
loop_
_entity_poly.entity_id
_entity_poly.type
_entity_poly.pdbx_seq_one_letter_code
_entity_poly.pdbx_strand_id
1 'polypeptide(L)'
;MIAVDRNGHGGALRYCGADAVVTDLRDVRVRTGDRRMSELPDALQAPGLTAHRPAVFFDFDGTLSDIVNDPDAARPVAGAAEALIQLAAQCPVAVLSGRDLADVTTRLGVPGIWYAGSHGFELTAPDGTHHQNEAAAVAIPVLEQAAAQLRERLGSIPGVVVEHKRFGVAVHYRNAARDRVGDVAAAVRTAGQRDALRVTTGREVIELRPDIDWDKGKTLRWVIEHLRSRTAPGNFPGADLPG
;
A
#
# COMPACT_ATOMS: atom_id res chain seq x y z
N MET A 1 2.79 -2.44 19.35
CA MET A 1 2.49 -3.07 20.64
C MET A 1 1.08 -2.69 21.10
N ILE A 2 0.24 -3.67 21.45
CA ILE A 2 -1.05 -3.42 22.13
C ILE A 2 -0.75 -3.20 23.62
N ALA A 3 -1.13 -2.07 24.18
CA ALA A 3 -0.97 -1.75 25.60
C ALA A 3 -2.30 -1.92 26.35
N VAL A 4 -2.23 -2.36 27.60
CA VAL A 4 -3.41 -2.51 28.46
C VAL A 4 -3.45 -1.35 29.46
N ASP A 5 -4.41 -0.45 29.30
CA ASP A 5 -4.63 0.65 30.24
C ASP A 5 -5.54 0.21 31.39
N ARG A 6 -4.92 -0.20 32.49
CA ARG A 6 -5.64 -0.58 33.71
C ARG A 6 -5.97 0.60 34.64
N ASN A 7 -5.36 1.77 34.40
CA ASN A 7 -5.31 2.85 35.38
C ASN A 7 -5.67 4.24 34.79
N GLY A 8 -6.24 4.31 33.58
CA GLY A 8 -6.67 5.57 32.95
C GLY A 8 -5.53 6.40 32.32
N HIS A 9 -4.39 5.79 31.99
CA HIS A 9 -3.22 6.43 31.38
C HIS A 9 -3.12 6.22 29.87
N GLY A 10 -4.23 5.92 29.18
CA GLY A 10 -4.24 5.57 27.76
C GLY A 10 -3.61 6.62 26.84
N GLY A 11 -3.72 7.90 27.18
CA GLY A 11 -3.04 8.99 26.46
C GLY A 11 -1.52 8.89 26.51
N ALA A 12 -0.94 8.60 27.69
CA ALA A 12 0.50 8.42 27.86
C ALA A 12 1.00 7.15 27.15
N LEU A 13 0.21 6.07 27.17
CA LEU A 13 0.54 4.83 26.48
C LEU A 13 0.60 5.02 24.95
N ARG A 14 -0.34 5.78 24.37
CA ARG A 14 -0.30 6.16 22.95
C ARG A 14 0.91 7.05 22.65
N TYR A 15 1.20 8.03 23.50
CA TYR A 15 2.35 8.91 23.35
C TYR A 15 3.69 8.15 23.38
N CYS A 16 3.79 7.11 24.19
CA CYS A 16 4.97 6.22 24.26
C CYS A 16 5.04 5.18 23.12
N GLY A 17 4.10 5.18 22.17
CA GLY A 17 4.16 4.34 20.97
C GLY A 17 3.33 3.05 21.02
N ALA A 18 2.27 2.98 21.83
CA ALA A 18 1.30 1.89 21.72
C ALA A 18 0.46 2.02 20.43
N ASP A 19 0.42 0.96 19.61
CA ASP A 19 -0.37 0.92 18.36
C ASP A 19 -1.87 0.89 18.65
N ALA A 20 -2.25 0.26 19.76
CA ALA A 20 -3.61 0.23 20.27
C ALA A 20 -3.57 0.16 21.81
N VAL A 21 -4.54 0.79 22.46
CA VAL A 21 -4.71 0.73 23.91
C VAL A 21 -6.07 0.13 24.21
N VAL A 22 -6.08 -0.98 24.94
CA VAL A 22 -7.29 -1.65 25.41
C VAL A 22 -7.39 -1.53 26.93
N THR A 23 -8.60 -1.50 27.47
CA THR A 23 -8.79 -1.48 28.94
C THR A 23 -8.78 -2.90 29.52
N ASP A 24 -9.15 -3.90 28.72
CA ASP A 24 -9.14 -5.32 29.09
C ASP A 24 -8.52 -6.18 27.97
N LEU A 25 -7.83 -7.25 28.35
CA LEU A 25 -7.29 -8.22 27.39
C LEU A 25 -8.40 -8.97 26.62
N ARG A 26 -9.62 -9.05 27.16
CA ARG A 26 -10.79 -9.62 26.50
C ARG A 26 -11.23 -8.84 25.27
N ASP A 27 -10.84 -7.56 25.18
CA ASP A 27 -11.10 -6.74 24.00
C ASP A 27 -10.15 -7.05 22.84
N VAL A 28 -9.09 -7.82 23.11
CA VAL A 28 -8.18 -8.36 22.07
C VAL A 28 -8.83 -9.59 21.44
N ARG A 29 -9.20 -9.46 20.17
CA ARG A 29 -9.75 -10.57 19.39
C ARG A 29 -8.66 -11.32 18.63
N VAL A 30 -8.70 -12.64 18.68
CA VAL A 30 -7.87 -13.51 17.84
C VAL A 30 -8.68 -13.87 16.60
N ARG A 31 -8.10 -13.63 15.42
CA ARG A 31 -8.70 -14.05 14.16
C ARG A 31 -8.56 -15.57 14.02
N THR A 32 -9.68 -16.26 13.89
CA THR A 32 -9.77 -17.73 13.76
C THR A 32 -10.49 -18.10 12.46
N GLY A 33 -10.16 -19.26 11.88
CA GLY A 33 -10.82 -19.79 10.67
C GLY A 33 -9.99 -19.68 9.39
N ASP A 34 -8.84 -19.00 9.42
CA ASP A 34 -7.88 -19.03 8.31
C ASP A 34 -7.19 -20.41 8.25
N ARG A 35 -7.10 -21.00 7.05
CA ARG A 35 -6.40 -22.26 6.81
C ARG A 35 -4.91 -22.00 6.57
N ARG A 36 -4.06 -22.98 6.90
CA ARG A 36 -2.63 -22.86 6.57
C ARG A 36 -2.43 -22.98 5.07
N MET A 37 -1.45 -22.25 4.52
CA MET A 37 -1.14 -22.31 3.08
C MET A 37 -0.86 -23.74 2.59
N SER A 38 -0.18 -24.55 3.41
CA SER A 38 0.12 -25.95 3.13
C SER A 38 -1.11 -26.86 3.04
N GLU A 39 -2.28 -26.41 3.48
CA GLU A 39 -3.53 -27.17 3.48
C GLU A 39 -4.43 -26.80 2.28
N LEU A 40 -4.07 -25.76 1.53
CA LEU A 40 -4.85 -25.29 0.38
C LEU A 40 -4.54 -26.15 -0.86
N PRO A 41 -5.56 -26.50 -1.67
CA PRO A 41 -5.33 -27.21 -2.91
C PRO A 41 -4.62 -26.31 -3.94
N ASP A 42 -3.88 -26.93 -4.84
CA ASP A 42 -3.28 -26.24 -5.99
C ASP A 42 -4.39 -25.69 -6.90
N ALA A 43 -4.34 -24.39 -7.18
CA ALA A 43 -5.30 -23.70 -8.05
C ALA A 43 -5.30 -24.24 -9.49
N LEU A 44 -4.17 -24.79 -9.98
CA LEU A 44 -4.07 -25.44 -11.29
C LEU A 44 -4.80 -26.79 -11.35
N GLN A 45 -5.00 -27.42 -10.19
CA GLN A 45 -5.68 -28.71 -10.04
C GLN A 45 -7.13 -28.56 -9.57
N ALA A 46 -7.57 -27.33 -9.29
CA ALA A 46 -8.92 -27.06 -8.86
C ALA A 46 -9.92 -27.30 -10.01
N PRO A 47 -11.06 -27.95 -9.76
CA PRO A 47 -12.13 -28.03 -10.77
C PRO A 47 -12.57 -26.61 -11.17
N GLY A 48 -13.00 -26.46 -12.43
CA GLY A 48 -13.26 -25.18 -13.10
C GLY A 48 -13.78 -24.07 -12.18
N LEU A 49 -13.08 -22.95 -12.17
CA LEU A 49 -13.13 -21.96 -11.09
C LEU A 49 -14.47 -21.23 -10.92
N THR A 50 -15.36 -21.14 -11.93
CA THR A 50 -16.64 -20.41 -11.76
C THR A 50 -17.74 -20.83 -12.75
N ALA A 51 -19.00 -20.77 -12.30
CA ALA A 51 -20.20 -20.85 -13.16
C ALA A 51 -20.60 -19.48 -13.80
N HIS A 52 -19.92 -18.39 -13.41
CA HIS A 52 -20.13 -17.03 -13.88
C HIS A 52 -18.83 -16.43 -14.44
N ARG A 53 -18.95 -15.36 -15.24
CA ARG A 53 -17.79 -14.61 -15.75
C ARG A 53 -17.08 -13.90 -14.57
N PRO A 54 -15.84 -14.28 -14.22
CA PRO A 54 -15.14 -13.69 -13.09
C PRO A 54 -14.59 -12.28 -13.44
N ALA A 55 -14.13 -11.56 -12.42
CA ALA A 55 -13.14 -10.49 -12.57
C ALA A 55 -11.91 -10.93 -11.79
N VAL A 56 -10.71 -10.78 -12.37
CA VAL A 56 -9.48 -11.34 -11.82
C VAL A 56 -8.57 -10.21 -11.32
N PHE A 57 -8.08 -10.35 -10.10
CA PHE A 57 -7.24 -9.37 -9.42
C PHE A 57 -5.89 -10.01 -9.12
N PHE A 58 -4.81 -9.30 -9.44
CA PHE A 58 -3.45 -9.73 -9.16
C PHE A 58 -2.75 -8.73 -8.25
N ASP A 59 -1.94 -9.23 -7.33
CA ASP A 59 -0.86 -8.43 -6.77
C ASP A 59 0.29 -8.34 -7.79
N PHE A 60 1.14 -7.33 -7.67
CA PHE A 60 2.34 -7.26 -8.51
C PHE A 60 3.52 -7.99 -7.86
N ASP A 61 4.10 -7.43 -6.80
CA ASP A 61 5.28 -7.97 -6.13
C ASP A 61 4.96 -9.29 -5.41
N GLY A 62 5.70 -10.34 -5.75
CA GLY A 62 5.48 -11.70 -5.23
C GLY A 62 4.34 -12.47 -5.89
N THR A 63 3.73 -11.95 -6.96
CA THR A 63 2.70 -12.65 -7.75
C THR A 63 2.98 -12.59 -9.24
N LEU A 64 3.01 -11.38 -9.83
CA LEU A 64 3.36 -11.19 -11.24
C LEU A 64 4.86 -10.91 -11.44
N SER A 65 5.57 -10.61 -10.35
CA SER A 65 7.01 -10.38 -10.30
C SER A 65 7.60 -11.16 -9.12
N ASP A 66 8.79 -11.73 -9.29
CA ASP A 66 9.48 -12.41 -8.19
C ASP A 66 9.89 -11.44 -7.08
N ILE A 67 9.94 -11.94 -5.85
CA ILE A 67 10.44 -11.15 -4.71
C ILE A 67 11.96 -10.99 -4.86
N VAL A 68 12.39 -9.74 -5.02
CA VAL A 68 13.81 -9.36 -5.16
C VAL A 68 14.27 -8.47 -4.01
N ASN A 69 15.58 -8.48 -3.71
CA ASN A 69 16.16 -7.66 -2.63
C ASN A 69 16.19 -6.16 -2.94
N ASP A 70 16.27 -5.84 -4.23
CA ASP A 70 16.23 -4.49 -4.78
C ASP A 70 14.87 -4.29 -5.48
N PRO A 71 13.95 -3.51 -4.89
CA PRO A 71 12.65 -3.24 -5.49
C PRO A 71 12.71 -2.67 -6.90
N ASP A 72 13.78 -1.95 -7.26
CA ASP A 72 13.94 -1.38 -8.59
C ASP A 72 14.30 -2.44 -9.64
N ALA A 73 14.90 -3.55 -9.21
CA ALA A 73 15.21 -4.70 -10.06
C ALA A 73 13.99 -5.60 -10.35
N ALA A 74 12.84 -5.39 -9.69
CA ALA A 74 11.66 -6.22 -9.89
C ALA A 74 11.18 -6.15 -11.35
N ARG A 75 11.00 -7.30 -12.00
CA ARG A 75 10.48 -7.40 -13.37
C ARG A 75 9.34 -8.41 -13.41
N PRO A 76 8.34 -8.23 -14.29
CA PRO A 76 7.34 -9.26 -14.49
C PRO A 76 8.00 -10.59 -14.85
N VAL A 77 7.46 -11.69 -14.33
CA VAL A 77 7.93 -13.03 -14.72
C VAL A 77 7.67 -13.25 -16.22
N ALA A 78 8.51 -14.06 -16.86
CA ALA A 78 8.40 -14.30 -18.30
C ALA A 78 7.01 -14.83 -18.68
N GLY A 79 6.37 -14.20 -19.68
CA GLY A 79 5.02 -14.56 -20.13
C GLY A 79 3.87 -13.92 -19.34
N ALA A 80 4.15 -13.19 -18.25
CA ALA A 80 3.10 -12.59 -17.42
C ALA A 80 2.26 -11.56 -18.20
N ALA A 81 2.92 -10.69 -18.97
CA ALA A 81 2.23 -9.67 -19.75
C ALA A 81 1.33 -10.29 -20.82
N GLU A 82 1.84 -11.28 -21.56
CA GLU A 82 1.09 -12.01 -22.58
C GLU A 82 -0.11 -12.76 -21.98
N ALA A 83 0.08 -13.41 -20.83
CA ALA A 83 -1.00 -14.08 -20.11
C ALA A 83 -2.09 -13.10 -19.66
N LEU A 84 -1.71 -11.92 -19.14
CA LEU A 84 -2.65 -10.87 -18.76
C LEU A 84 -3.44 -10.35 -19.96
N ILE A 85 -2.78 -10.15 -21.11
CA ILE A 85 -3.45 -9.74 -22.36
C ILE A 85 -4.50 -10.78 -22.77
N GLN A 86 -4.14 -12.07 -22.78
CA GLN A 86 -5.05 -13.15 -23.14
C GLN A 86 -6.23 -13.27 -22.14
N LEU A 87 -5.98 -13.02 -20.86
CA LEU A 87 -7.00 -13.05 -19.82
C LEU A 87 -7.94 -11.85 -19.90
N ALA A 88 -7.41 -10.66 -20.20
CA ALA A 88 -8.17 -9.42 -20.37
C ALA A 88 -9.19 -9.50 -21.52
N ALA A 89 -8.90 -10.29 -22.56
CA ALA A 89 -9.85 -10.58 -23.64
C ALA A 89 -11.08 -11.40 -23.19
N GLN A 90 -10.97 -12.12 -22.06
CA GLN A 90 -12.01 -13.02 -21.57
C GLN A 90 -12.83 -12.43 -20.43
N CYS A 91 -12.18 -11.61 -19.58
CA CYS A 91 -12.77 -11.04 -18.38
C CYS A 91 -12.04 -9.76 -17.93
N PRO A 92 -12.66 -8.93 -17.07
CA PRO A 92 -11.96 -7.81 -16.46
C PRO A 92 -10.77 -8.27 -15.62
N VAL A 93 -9.63 -7.59 -15.80
CA VAL A 93 -8.38 -7.83 -15.07
C VAL A 93 -7.96 -6.55 -14.35
N ALA A 94 -7.46 -6.70 -13.13
CA ALA A 94 -6.90 -5.61 -12.34
C ALA A 94 -5.58 -6.01 -11.67
N VAL A 95 -4.59 -5.11 -11.70
CA VAL A 95 -3.32 -5.27 -10.98
C VAL A 95 -3.27 -4.24 -9.87
N LEU A 96 -3.13 -4.72 -8.63
CA LEU A 96 -3.01 -3.90 -7.43
C LEU A 96 -1.57 -3.94 -6.95
N SER A 97 -0.98 -2.78 -6.67
CA SER A 97 0.39 -2.66 -6.20
C SER A 97 0.55 -1.57 -5.13
N GLY A 98 1.54 -1.76 -4.26
CA GLY A 98 2.04 -0.69 -3.39
C GLY A 98 2.93 0.31 -4.11
N ARG A 99 3.45 -0.06 -5.29
CA ARG A 99 4.26 0.82 -6.16
C ARG A 99 3.46 1.97 -6.69
N ASP A 100 4.13 3.05 -7.07
CA ASP A 100 3.52 4.16 -7.79
C ASP A 100 2.81 3.65 -9.05
N LEU A 101 1.68 4.26 -9.38
CA LEU A 101 0.84 3.83 -10.50
C LEU A 101 1.61 3.82 -11.82
N ALA A 102 2.45 4.82 -12.05
CA ALA A 102 3.32 4.91 -13.22
C ALA A 102 4.36 3.78 -13.26
N ASP A 103 4.94 3.41 -12.11
CA ASP A 103 5.95 2.35 -11.99
C ASP A 103 5.35 0.98 -12.38
N VAL A 104 4.25 0.56 -11.74
CA VAL A 104 3.61 -0.73 -12.05
C VAL A 104 3.08 -0.80 -13.48
N THR A 105 2.52 0.31 -13.99
CA THR A 105 2.02 0.39 -15.37
C THR A 105 3.16 0.26 -16.37
N THR A 106 4.30 0.91 -16.12
CA THR A 106 5.48 0.85 -16.99
C THR A 106 6.11 -0.53 -16.99
N ARG A 107 6.19 -1.19 -15.83
CA ARG A 107 6.79 -2.53 -15.72
C ARG A 107 5.98 -3.59 -16.47
N LEU A 108 4.66 -3.54 -16.41
CA LEU A 108 3.79 -4.52 -17.09
C LEU A 108 3.52 -4.18 -18.55
N GLY A 109 3.29 -2.90 -18.86
CA GLY A 109 3.04 -2.44 -20.23
C GLY A 109 1.78 -3.03 -20.88
N VAL A 110 0.83 -3.54 -20.08
CA VAL A 110 -0.41 -4.16 -20.60
C VAL A 110 -1.54 -3.12 -20.63
N PRO A 111 -2.05 -2.72 -21.80
CA PRO A 111 -3.18 -1.80 -21.88
C PRO A 111 -4.52 -2.52 -21.64
N GLY A 112 -5.60 -1.76 -21.42
CA GLY A 112 -6.95 -2.31 -21.36
C GLY A 112 -7.28 -3.09 -20.08
N ILE A 113 -6.47 -2.94 -19.03
CA ILE A 113 -6.71 -3.51 -17.70
C ILE A 113 -6.74 -2.40 -16.65
N TRP A 114 -7.27 -2.71 -15.47
CA TRP A 114 -7.18 -1.80 -14.34
C TRP A 114 -5.78 -1.87 -13.71
N TYR A 115 -5.22 -0.70 -13.40
CA TYR A 115 -4.06 -0.58 -12.53
C TYR A 115 -4.45 0.18 -11.28
N ALA A 116 -4.01 -0.30 -10.12
CA ALA A 116 -4.07 0.42 -8.87
C ALA A 116 -2.68 0.50 -8.26
N GLY A 117 -2.17 1.72 -8.15
CA GLY A 117 -0.87 2.02 -7.54
C GLY A 117 -1.03 2.70 -6.19
N SER A 118 0.09 2.99 -5.55
CA SER A 118 0.17 3.82 -4.35
C SER A 118 -0.75 3.28 -3.24
N HIS A 119 -0.71 1.95 -3.02
CA HIS A 119 -1.60 1.24 -2.08
C HIS A 119 -3.11 1.41 -2.37
N GLY A 120 -3.45 1.66 -3.62
CA GLY A 120 -4.82 1.86 -4.08
C GLY A 120 -5.33 3.28 -3.94
N PHE A 121 -4.48 4.27 -3.62
CA PHE A 121 -4.88 5.69 -3.60
C PHE A 121 -5.09 6.27 -5.00
N GLU A 122 -4.59 5.61 -6.05
CA GLU A 122 -4.82 6.02 -7.42
C GLU A 122 -4.90 4.82 -8.36
N LEU A 123 -5.72 4.98 -9.40
CA LEU A 123 -6.04 3.94 -10.35
C LEU A 123 -6.11 4.50 -11.77
N THR A 124 -5.84 3.64 -12.74
CA THR A 124 -6.18 3.86 -14.15
C THR A 124 -7.13 2.76 -14.60
N ALA A 125 -8.27 3.16 -15.16
CA ALA A 125 -9.24 2.27 -15.77
C ALA A 125 -8.79 1.80 -17.17
N PRO A 126 -9.39 0.72 -17.74
CA PRO A 126 -9.05 0.22 -19.07
C PRO A 126 -9.13 1.25 -20.20
N ASP A 127 -9.99 2.26 -20.06
CA ASP A 127 -10.17 3.35 -21.03
C ASP A 127 -9.18 4.52 -20.83
N GLY A 128 -8.27 4.40 -19.86
CA GLY A 128 -7.30 5.43 -19.49
C GLY A 128 -7.80 6.44 -18.47
N THR A 129 -9.05 6.34 -18.00
CA THR A 129 -9.57 7.23 -16.97
C THR A 129 -8.77 7.08 -15.68
N HIS A 130 -8.24 8.20 -15.18
CA HIS A 130 -7.56 8.24 -13.90
C HIS A 130 -8.56 8.49 -12.77
N HIS A 131 -8.41 7.74 -11.69
CA HIS A 131 -9.16 7.93 -10.46
C HIS A 131 -8.20 8.02 -9.27
N GLN A 132 -8.57 8.79 -8.26
CA GLN A 132 -7.76 8.93 -7.06
C GLN A 132 -8.61 9.16 -5.81
N ASN A 133 -8.04 8.83 -4.66
CA ASN A 133 -8.59 9.17 -3.37
C ASN A 133 -8.37 10.65 -3.08
N GLU A 134 -9.44 11.45 -3.16
CA GLU A 134 -9.33 12.90 -2.97
C GLU A 134 -8.87 13.27 -1.56
N ALA A 135 -9.28 12.52 -0.53
CA ALA A 135 -8.79 12.74 0.83
C ALA A 135 -7.27 12.48 0.91
N ALA A 136 -6.76 11.46 0.20
CA ALA A 136 -5.32 11.19 0.14
C ALA A 136 -4.58 12.23 -0.69
N ALA A 137 -5.22 12.76 -1.73
CA ALA A 137 -4.64 13.76 -2.63
C ALA A 137 -4.32 15.07 -1.90
N VAL A 138 -5.08 15.41 -0.85
CA VAL A 138 -4.79 16.55 0.03
C VAL A 138 -3.40 16.47 0.68
N ALA A 139 -2.90 15.25 0.92
CA ALA A 139 -1.59 15.04 1.54
C ALA A 139 -0.41 15.12 0.55
N ILE A 140 -0.64 15.16 -0.76
CA ILE A 140 0.43 15.22 -1.78
C ILE A 140 1.39 16.40 -1.55
N PRO A 141 0.92 17.68 -1.47
CA PRO A 141 1.84 18.81 -1.23
C PRO A 141 2.53 18.73 0.13
N VAL A 142 1.88 18.13 1.13
CA VAL A 142 2.45 17.92 2.46
C VAL A 142 3.60 16.92 2.41
N LEU A 143 3.43 15.81 1.67
CA LEU A 143 4.47 14.80 1.45
C LEU A 143 5.66 15.36 0.67
N GLU A 144 5.41 16.21 -0.32
CA GLU A 144 6.46 16.89 -1.08
C GLU A 144 7.32 17.78 -0.16
N GLN A 145 6.67 18.57 0.70
CA GLN A 145 7.36 19.40 1.70
C GLN A 145 8.12 18.55 2.72
N ALA A 146 7.51 17.48 3.22
CA ALA A 146 8.16 16.56 4.15
C ALA A 146 9.41 15.93 3.52
N ALA A 147 9.34 15.51 2.25
CA ALA A 147 10.48 14.97 1.53
C ALA A 147 11.62 15.99 1.38
N ALA A 148 11.30 17.23 1.01
CA ALA A 148 12.30 18.30 0.88
C ALA A 148 13.05 18.54 2.19
N GLN A 149 12.32 18.63 3.30
CA GLN A 149 12.92 18.87 4.62
C GLN A 149 13.70 17.65 5.16
N LEU A 150 13.21 16.43 4.88
CA LEU A 150 13.95 15.22 5.22
C LEU A 150 15.25 15.12 4.42
N ARG A 151 15.25 15.53 3.15
CA ARG A 151 16.49 15.61 2.34
C ARG A 151 17.48 16.62 2.92
N GLU A 152 17.02 17.80 3.31
CA GLU A 152 17.86 18.81 3.95
C GLU A 152 18.47 18.28 5.26
N ARG A 153 17.65 17.65 6.10
CA ARG A 153 18.05 17.18 7.43
C ARG A 153 18.92 15.92 7.41
N LEU A 154 18.66 15.00 6.49
CA LEU A 154 19.30 13.68 6.44
C LEU A 154 20.35 13.56 5.34
N GLY A 155 20.43 14.51 4.40
CA GLY A 155 21.34 14.44 3.26
C GLY A 155 22.83 14.42 3.64
N SER A 156 23.17 14.84 4.85
CA SER A 156 24.54 14.75 5.40
C SER A 156 24.89 13.39 5.99
N ILE A 157 23.94 12.46 6.11
CA ILE A 157 24.16 11.11 6.65
C ILE A 157 24.46 10.16 5.49
N PRO A 158 25.71 9.66 5.35
CA PRO A 158 26.04 8.73 4.27
C PRO A 158 25.20 7.46 4.33
N GLY A 159 24.72 7.00 3.17
CA GLY A 159 23.93 5.78 3.04
C GLY A 159 22.44 5.94 3.34
N VAL A 160 21.97 7.15 3.69
CA VAL A 160 20.54 7.48 3.78
C VAL A 160 20.05 8.03 2.45
N VAL A 161 18.91 7.53 1.97
CA VAL A 161 18.27 7.97 0.73
C VAL A 161 16.82 8.36 1.01
N VAL A 162 16.42 9.56 0.60
CA VAL A 162 15.03 10.05 0.72
C VAL A 162 14.38 10.04 -0.66
N GLU A 163 13.51 9.07 -0.86
CA GLU A 163 12.71 8.86 -2.07
C GLU A 163 11.33 9.49 -1.87
N HIS A 164 10.92 10.34 -2.81
CA HIS A 164 9.59 10.94 -2.82
C HIS A 164 8.72 10.24 -3.86
N LYS A 165 7.58 9.73 -3.40
CA LYS A 165 6.52 9.10 -4.17
C LYS A 165 5.29 9.98 -4.12
N ARG A 166 4.37 9.82 -5.07
CA ARG A 166 3.18 10.68 -5.15
C ARG A 166 2.36 10.68 -3.84
N PHE A 167 2.18 9.50 -3.24
CA PHE A 167 1.46 9.32 -1.97
C PHE A 167 2.37 8.79 -0.86
N GLY A 168 3.67 9.11 -0.90
CA GLY A 168 4.55 8.71 0.19
C GLY A 168 5.95 9.30 0.16
N VAL A 169 6.65 9.18 1.28
CA VAL A 169 8.09 9.45 1.36
C VAL A 169 8.75 8.23 1.96
N ALA A 170 9.67 7.60 1.25
CA ALA A 170 10.44 6.48 1.76
C ALA A 170 11.86 6.94 2.12
N VAL A 171 12.27 6.68 3.35
CA VAL A 171 13.62 6.96 3.84
C VAL A 171 14.34 5.64 4.06
N HIS A 172 15.22 5.31 3.11
CA HIS A 172 16.04 4.10 3.13
C HIS A 172 17.32 4.37 3.93
N TYR A 173 17.66 3.46 4.85
CA TYR A 173 18.85 3.58 5.69
C TYR A 173 19.67 2.28 5.76
N ARG A 174 19.45 1.35 4.81
CA ARG A 174 20.19 0.08 4.68
C ARG A 174 21.71 0.26 4.73
N ASN A 175 22.21 1.32 4.10
CA ASN A 175 23.64 1.58 3.97
C ASN A 175 24.14 2.62 4.99
N ALA A 176 23.28 3.07 5.91
CA ALA A 176 23.65 4.05 6.93
C ALA A 176 24.41 3.38 8.08
N ALA A 177 25.30 4.14 8.73
CA ALA A 177 25.96 3.67 9.95
C ALA A 177 24.93 3.41 11.07
N ARG A 178 25.13 2.32 11.84
CA ARG A 178 24.14 1.83 12.82
C ARG A 178 23.80 2.86 13.90
N ASP A 179 24.77 3.67 14.30
CA ASP A 179 24.63 4.76 15.27
C ASP A 179 23.77 5.93 14.75
N ARG A 180 23.60 6.04 13.42
CA ARG A 180 22.77 7.08 12.78
C ARG A 180 21.32 6.66 12.57
N VAL A 181 20.99 5.37 12.69
CA VAL A 181 19.62 4.85 12.47
C VAL A 181 18.60 5.50 13.42
N GLY A 182 19.01 5.77 14.66
CA GLY A 182 18.17 6.48 15.64
C GLY A 182 17.81 7.88 15.19
N ASP A 183 18.78 8.63 14.64
CA ASP A 183 18.59 9.99 14.13
C ASP A 183 17.65 10.02 12.92
N VAL A 184 17.82 9.07 12.00
CA VAL A 184 16.92 8.90 10.84
C VAL A 184 15.50 8.65 11.32
N ALA A 185 15.31 7.68 12.22
CA ALA A 185 13.99 7.34 12.73
C ALA A 185 13.34 8.49 13.50
N ALA A 186 14.13 9.26 14.26
CA ALA A 186 13.64 10.45 14.96
C ALA A 186 13.20 11.53 13.96
N ALA A 187 14.00 11.82 12.93
CA ALA A 187 13.67 12.82 11.92
C ALA A 187 12.36 12.50 11.19
N VAL A 188 12.18 11.24 10.77
CA VAL A 188 10.97 10.82 10.05
C VAL A 188 9.75 10.84 10.97
N ARG A 189 9.86 10.38 12.22
CA ARG A 189 8.75 10.47 13.19
C ARG A 189 8.35 11.91 13.49
N THR A 190 9.31 12.82 13.64
CA THR A 190 9.03 14.24 13.85
C THR A 190 8.27 14.83 12.65
N ALA A 191 8.69 14.50 11.42
CA ALA A 191 7.98 14.93 10.22
C ALA A 191 6.54 14.38 10.20
N GLY A 192 6.37 13.08 10.44
CA GLY A 192 5.05 12.45 10.47
C GLY A 192 4.09 13.07 11.49
N GLN A 193 4.57 13.32 12.71
CA GLN A 193 3.77 13.97 13.76
C GLN A 193 3.39 15.40 13.41
N ARG A 194 4.33 16.19 12.90
CA ARG A 194 4.09 17.60 12.54
C ARG A 194 3.08 17.71 11.40
N ASP A 195 3.17 16.82 10.43
CA ASP A 195 2.44 16.91 9.17
C ASP A 195 1.18 16.03 9.14
N ALA A 196 0.81 15.41 10.27
CA ALA A 196 -0.30 14.46 10.39
C ALA A 196 -0.24 13.31 9.36
N LEU A 197 0.98 12.80 9.11
CA LEU A 197 1.23 11.69 8.21
C LEU A 197 1.44 10.40 9.02
N ARG A 198 0.93 9.29 8.48
CA ARG A 198 1.14 7.97 9.07
C ARG A 198 2.58 7.52 8.80
N VAL A 199 3.28 7.14 9.88
CA VAL A 199 4.63 6.57 9.79
C VAL A 199 4.52 5.05 9.79
N THR A 200 5.11 4.39 8.78
CA THR A 200 5.26 2.93 8.73
C THR A 200 6.73 2.54 8.68
N THR A 201 7.03 1.33 9.15
CA THR A 201 8.40 0.78 9.14
C THR A 201 8.43 -0.49 8.32
N GLY A 202 9.42 -0.57 7.43
CA GLY A 202 9.74 -1.75 6.65
C GLY A 202 11.16 -2.23 6.94
N ARG A 203 11.64 -3.19 6.15
CA ARG A 203 13.01 -3.69 6.25
C ARG A 203 13.99 -2.61 5.77
N GLU A 204 14.64 -1.95 6.72
CA GLU A 204 15.64 -0.89 6.47
C GLU A 204 15.09 0.35 5.75
N VAL A 205 13.79 0.61 5.91
CA VAL A 205 13.07 1.77 5.38
C VAL A 205 12.03 2.26 6.40
N ILE A 206 11.85 3.58 6.49
CA ILE A 206 10.73 4.21 7.20
C ILE A 206 9.96 5.04 6.18
N GLU A 207 8.64 4.91 6.18
CA GLU A 207 7.77 5.54 5.19
C GLU A 207 6.81 6.51 5.87
N LEU A 208 6.57 7.65 5.22
CA LEU A 208 5.45 8.54 5.49
C LEU A 208 4.40 8.34 4.41
N ARG A 209 3.13 8.27 4.80
CA ARG A 209 1.98 8.14 3.89
C ARG A 209 0.77 8.91 4.42
N PRO A 210 -0.24 9.20 3.58
CA PRO A 210 -1.50 9.78 4.04
C PRO A 210 -2.10 8.93 5.17
N ASP A 211 -2.54 9.56 6.26
CA ASP A 211 -3.16 8.87 7.40
C ASP A 211 -4.62 8.52 7.12
N ILE A 212 -4.80 7.64 6.15
CA ILE A 212 -6.12 7.23 5.65
C ILE A 212 -6.29 5.73 5.83
N ASP A 213 -7.46 5.33 6.30
CA ASP A 213 -7.86 3.93 6.33
C ASP A 213 -8.27 3.48 4.92
N TRP A 214 -7.28 3.09 4.12
CA TRP A 214 -7.47 2.52 2.78
C TRP A 214 -6.58 1.29 2.60
N ASP A 215 -7.17 0.22 2.05
CA ASP A 215 -6.51 -1.06 1.85
C ASP A 215 -6.86 -1.67 0.48
N LYS A 216 -6.08 -2.68 0.07
CA LYS A 216 -6.31 -3.43 -1.19
C LYS A 216 -7.72 -4.02 -1.30
N GLY A 217 -8.35 -4.37 -0.18
CA GLY A 217 -9.72 -4.89 -0.13
C GLY A 217 -10.78 -3.81 -0.40
N LYS A 218 -10.55 -2.57 0.02
CA LYS A 218 -11.37 -1.40 -0.36
C LYS A 218 -11.18 -1.07 -1.83
N THR A 219 -9.95 -1.10 -2.34
CA THR A 219 -9.66 -0.95 -3.77
C THR A 219 -10.38 -2.00 -4.62
N LEU A 220 -10.28 -3.27 -4.24
CA LEU A 220 -10.95 -4.38 -4.93
C LEU A 220 -12.47 -4.19 -4.96
N ARG A 221 -13.09 -3.86 -3.83
CA ARG A 221 -14.54 -3.61 -3.76
C ARG A 221 -14.96 -2.47 -4.68
N TRP A 222 -14.21 -1.37 -4.66
CA TRP A 222 -14.48 -0.22 -5.50
C TRP A 222 -14.42 -0.55 -7.00
N VAL A 223 -13.39 -1.30 -7.44
CA VAL A 223 -13.29 -1.77 -8.84
C VAL A 223 -14.45 -2.70 -9.19
N ILE A 224 -14.84 -3.62 -8.30
CA ILE A 224 -15.99 -4.51 -8.54
C ILE A 224 -17.29 -3.71 -8.70
N GLU A 225 -17.51 -2.70 -7.88
CA GLU A 225 -18.67 -1.81 -8.00
C GLU A 225 -18.67 -1.08 -9.35
N HIS A 226 -17.50 -0.60 -9.79
CA HIS A 226 -17.32 0.04 -11.10
C HIS A 226 -17.63 -0.91 -12.27
N LEU A 227 -17.22 -2.18 -12.16
CA LEU A 227 -17.51 -3.20 -13.17
C LEU A 227 -19.00 -3.59 -13.21
N ARG A 228 -19.72 -3.45 -12.09
CA ARG A 228 -21.15 -3.77 -11.98
C ARG A 228 -22.06 -2.64 -12.45
N SER A 229 -21.63 -1.40 -12.31
CA SER A 229 -22.43 -0.24 -12.66
C SER A 229 -22.41 0.03 -14.18
N ARG A 230 -23.58 -0.03 -14.85
CA ARG A 230 -23.76 0.40 -16.25
C ARG A 230 -23.83 1.93 -16.43
N THR A 231 -23.81 2.67 -15.34
CA THR A 231 -23.75 4.13 -15.23
C THR A 231 -22.54 4.49 -14.40
N ALA A 232 -21.90 5.65 -14.67
CA ALA A 232 -20.71 6.09 -13.96
C ALA A 232 -20.89 5.91 -12.43
N PRO A 233 -20.10 5.03 -11.80
CA PRO A 233 -20.17 4.78 -10.37
C PRO A 233 -19.81 6.06 -9.58
N GLY A 234 -20.23 6.10 -8.32
CA GLY A 234 -19.99 7.23 -7.42
C GLY A 234 -18.50 7.56 -7.29
N ASN A 235 -18.20 8.81 -6.89
CA ASN A 235 -16.83 9.31 -6.73
C ASN A 235 -15.92 8.30 -6.01
N PHE A 236 -14.65 8.26 -6.44
CA PHE A 236 -13.61 7.50 -5.74
C PHE A 236 -13.63 7.86 -4.25
N PRO A 237 -13.80 6.90 -3.32
CA PRO A 237 -14.07 7.23 -1.93
C PRO A 237 -12.89 7.99 -1.32
N GLY A 238 -13.15 9.22 -0.86
CA GLY A 238 -12.36 9.85 0.20
C GLY A 238 -12.76 9.20 1.51
N ALA A 239 -11.78 8.76 2.30
CA ALA A 239 -12.07 8.08 3.55
C ALA A 239 -12.87 8.97 4.51
N ASP A 240 -13.77 8.35 5.27
CA ASP A 240 -14.32 8.93 6.48
C ASP A 240 -13.15 9.38 7.35
N LEU A 241 -12.98 10.70 7.51
CA LEU A 241 -12.04 11.26 8.46
C LEU A 241 -12.43 10.75 9.86
N PRO A 242 -11.48 10.24 10.67
CA PRO A 242 -11.80 9.95 12.05
C PRO A 242 -12.19 11.26 12.74
N GLY A 243 -13.42 11.32 13.24
CA GLY A 243 -13.90 12.39 14.11
C GLY A 243 -13.30 12.35 15.52
#